data_AF-A0A0H4PM00-F1
#
_entry.id   AF-A0A0H4PM00-F1
#
_cell.length_a   1.000
_cell.length_b   1.000
_cell.length_c   1.000
_cell.angle_alpha   90.00
_cell.angle_beta   90.00
_cell.angle_gamma   90.00
#
_symmetry.space_group_name_H-M   'P 1'
#
loop_
_entity.id
_entity.type
_entity.pdbx_description
1 polymer ?
#
loop_
_entity_poly.entity_id
_entity_poly.type
_entity_poly.pdbx_seq_one_letter_code
_entity_poly.pdbx_strand_id
1 'polypeptide(L)'
;MKQILLSFSFYLVFTGIIIAQSSYRPDLFFREDWKETPAEIPVNQNHVQNENLTVQLYGPGKDVIKKSNHEKPVDDPFYIWSGLCEGNWMLSLKHRQQNVDLTGFAKVKFRSKQVGLRELRISLKLADGKWLVSDQSAGASKDWRIWEFNIQDINWHHLDPTGIVAIGAATDPDLSNVEEIGFTDLMPGGQSKACSRLDWIEVHGRPVIR
;
A
#
# COMPACT_ATOMS: atom_id res chain seq x y z
N MET A 1 -20.20 -75.61 32.93
CA MET A 1 -19.60 -74.28 33.17
C MET A 1 -19.20 -73.69 31.83
N LYS A 2 -19.90 -72.66 31.33
CA LYS A 2 -19.63 -72.05 30.02
C LYS A 2 -18.54 -70.98 30.18
N GLN A 3 -17.41 -71.13 29.49
CA GLN A 3 -16.38 -70.10 29.40
C GLN A 3 -16.78 -69.08 28.32
N ILE A 4 -16.88 -67.81 28.70
CA ILE A 4 -17.13 -66.68 27.80
C ILE A 4 -15.76 -66.12 27.40
N LEU A 5 -15.38 -66.28 26.13
CA LEU A 5 -14.22 -65.62 25.55
C LEU A 5 -14.59 -64.20 25.15
N LEU A 6 -14.05 -63.21 25.87
CA LEU A 6 -14.11 -61.79 25.53
C LEU A 6 -12.98 -61.47 24.56
N SER A 7 -13.31 -61.25 23.29
CA SER A 7 -12.37 -60.77 22.27
C SER A 7 -12.30 -59.25 22.33
N PHE A 8 -11.13 -58.70 22.71
CA PHE A 8 -10.85 -57.27 22.66
C PHE A 8 -10.32 -56.90 21.27
N SER A 9 -11.13 -56.24 20.46
CA SER A 9 -10.69 -55.65 19.18
C SER A 9 -10.00 -54.32 19.44
N PHE A 10 -8.69 -54.27 19.17
CA PHE A 10 -7.87 -53.05 19.28
C PHE A 10 -7.98 -52.25 17.97
N TYR A 11 -8.74 -51.16 17.97
CA TYR A 11 -8.80 -50.24 16.83
C TYR A 11 -7.62 -49.27 16.88
N LEU A 12 -6.67 -49.43 15.96
CA LEU A 12 -5.57 -48.49 15.78
C LEU A 12 -6.08 -47.29 14.99
N VAL A 13 -6.30 -46.15 15.65
CA VAL A 13 -6.64 -44.89 14.98
C VAL A 13 -5.35 -44.25 14.46
N PHE A 14 -5.10 -44.35 13.16
CA PHE A 14 -4.05 -43.58 12.50
C PHE A 14 -4.52 -42.13 12.36
N THR A 15 -4.05 -41.26 13.26
CA THR A 15 -4.16 -39.81 13.08
C THR A 15 -3.11 -39.38 12.06
N GLY A 16 -3.52 -39.22 10.80
CA GLY A 16 -2.66 -38.61 9.77
C GLY A 16 -2.34 -37.17 10.14
N ILE A 17 -1.06 -36.83 10.20
CA ILE A 17 -0.61 -35.44 10.35
C ILE A 17 -0.88 -34.76 9.00
N ILE A 18 -1.92 -33.92 8.94
CA ILE A 18 -2.16 -33.05 7.79
C ILE A 18 -1.12 -31.92 7.87
N ILE A 19 -0.03 -32.05 7.12
CA ILE A 19 0.91 -30.95 6.91
C ILE A 19 0.32 -30.06 5.82
N ALA A 20 -0.26 -28.92 6.20
CA ALA A 20 -0.67 -27.91 5.24
C ALA A 20 0.57 -27.34 4.52
N GLN A 21 0.50 -27.19 3.20
CA GLN A 21 1.58 -26.54 2.43
C GLN A 21 1.73 -25.10 2.91
N SER A 22 2.97 -24.66 3.17
CA SER A 22 3.25 -23.26 3.52
C SER A 22 2.74 -22.34 2.41
N SER A 23 1.96 -21.32 2.77
CA SER A 23 1.55 -20.30 1.81
C SER A 23 2.79 -19.63 1.22
N TYR A 24 2.95 -19.71 -0.09
CA TYR A 24 4.00 -19.00 -0.81
C TYR A 24 3.66 -17.50 -1.02
N ARG A 25 2.42 -17.10 -0.68
CA ARG A 25 1.97 -15.71 -0.75
C ARG A 25 2.30 -15.02 0.58
N PRO A 26 2.92 -13.83 0.54
CA PRO A 26 3.26 -13.11 1.75
C PRO A 26 2.00 -12.66 2.49
N ASP A 27 2.12 -12.56 3.81
CA ASP A 27 1.09 -12.01 4.69
C ASP A 27 1.03 -10.48 4.60
N LEU A 28 0.06 -9.89 5.31
CA LEU A 28 -0.06 -8.45 5.49
C LEU A 28 1.19 -7.90 6.19
N PHE A 29 1.93 -7.01 5.52
CA PHE A 29 3.05 -6.29 6.11
C PHE A 29 2.54 -5.06 6.89
N PHE A 30 1.74 -4.21 6.24
CA PHE A 30 0.99 -3.17 6.93
C PHE A 30 -0.29 -2.80 6.18
N ARG A 31 -1.21 -2.18 6.94
CA ARG A 31 -2.34 -1.42 6.42
C ARG A 31 -2.37 -0.05 7.11
N GLU A 32 -2.72 0.98 6.34
CA GLU A 32 -2.95 2.34 6.85
C GLU A 32 -4.34 2.80 6.44
N ASP A 33 -5.17 3.03 7.45
CA ASP A 33 -6.48 3.68 7.39
C ASP A 33 -6.33 5.02 8.13
N TRP A 34 -6.41 6.16 7.44
CA TRP A 34 -6.10 7.45 8.07
C TRP A 34 -7.02 7.76 9.26
N LYS A 35 -6.51 8.47 10.25
CA LYS A 35 -7.28 8.88 11.43
C LYS A 35 -8.53 9.70 11.07
N GLU A 36 -9.59 9.51 11.85
CA GLU A 36 -10.86 10.23 11.73
C GLU A 36 -10.85 11.63 12.37
N THR A 37 -9.87 12.45 12.00
CA THR A 37 -9.75 13.86 12.44
C THR A 37 -10.40 14.87 11.48
N PRO A 38 -10.55 16.15 11.85
CA PRO A 38 -10.88 17.20 10.88
C PRO A 38 -9.86 17.28 9.73
N ALA A 39 -10.27 17.94 8.64
CA ALA A 39 -9.40 18.16 7.50
C ALA A 39 -8.24 19.12 7.84
N GLU A 40 -7.03 18.82 7.37
CA GLU A 40 -5.81 19.58 7.71
C GLU A 40 -4.80 19.55 6.56
N ILE A 41 -3.98 20.60 6.48
CA ILE A 41 -2.91 20.80 5.52
C ILE A 41 -1.66 21.33 6.25
N PRO A 42 -0.45 20.81 5.98
CA PRO A 42 -0.20 19.59 5.23
C PRO A 42 -0.60 18.33 6.03
N VAL A 43 -0.63 17.20 5.35
CA VAL A 43 -0.60 15.90 6.04
C VAL A 43 0.63 15.83 6.97
N ASN A 44 0.45 15.31 8.17
CA ASN A 44 1.54 15.09 9.13
C ASN A 44 1.29 13.79 9.92
N GLN A 45 2.22 13.45 10.81
CA GLN A 45 2.19 12.20 11.57
C GLN A 45 0.92 12.02 12.42
N ASN A 46 0.24 13.10 12.83
CA ASN A 46 -0.99 13.00 13.60
C ASN A 46 -2.17 12.45 12.80
N HIS A 47 -2.06 12.37 11.46
CA HIS A 47 -3.07 11.75 10.59
C HIS A 47 -2.87 10.25 10.39
N VAL A 48 -1.67 9.73 10.71
CA VAL A 48 -1.34 8.32 10.57
C VAL A 48 -1.93 7.55 11.76
N GLN A 49 -2.72 6.53 11.46
CA GLN A 49 -3.34 5.64 12.44
C GLN A 49 -2.40 4.51 12.86
N ASN A 50 -1.65 3.93 11.93
CA ASN A 50 -0.75 2.83 12.24
C ASN A 50 0.49 3.35 12.97
N GLU A 51 0.61 2.99 14.25
CA GLU A 51 1.71 3.42 15.11
C GLU A 51 3.08 2.92 14.63
N ASN A 52 3.11 1.84 13.84
CA ASN A 52 4.35 1.31 13.28
C ASN A 52 4.83 2.07 12.03
N LEU A 53 4.09 3.07 11.55
CA LEU A 53 4.43 3.82 10.34
C LEU A 53 4.85 5.26 10.67
N THR A 54 5.76 5.78 9.84
CA THR A 54 6.05 7.21 9.71
C THR A 54 5.67 7.69 8.32
N VAL A 55 5.02 8.85 8.24
CA VAL A 55 4.67 9.49 6.97
C VAL A 55 5.73 10.50 6.54
N GLN A 56 6.03 10.53 5.24
CA GLN A 56 6.95 11.49 4.64
C GLN A 56 6.31 12.10 3.39
N LEU A 57 6.55 13.39 3.15
CA LEU A 57 6.01 14.13 2.01
C LEU A 57 7.14 14.65 1.12
N TYR A 58 6.97 14.53 -0.19
CA TYR A 58 7.99 14.85 -1.19
C TYR A 58 7.40 15.62 -2.37
N GLY A 59 8.28 16.30 -3.11
CA GLY A 59 7.94 17.10 -4.28
C GLY A 59 7.60 18.55 -3.98
N PRO A 60 7.52 19.39 -5.02
CA PRO A 60 7.16 20.81 -4.89
C PRO A 60 5.75 21.03 -4.35
N GLY A 61 4.82 20.09 -4.54
CA GLY A 61 3.44 20.16 -4.03
C GLY A 61 3.25 19.63 -2.61
N LYS A 62 4.32 19.22 -1.91
CA LYS A 62 4.23 18.47 -0.64
C LYS A 62 3.53 19.22 0.49
N ASP A 63 3.73 20.54 0.57
CA ASP A 63 3.28 21.35 1.71
C ASP A 63 1.77 21.64 1.70
N VAL A 64 1.07 21.17 0.65
CA VAL A 64 -0.37 21.35 0.47
C VAL A 64 -1.12 20.03 0.23
N ILE A 65 -0.45 18.88 0.40
CA ILE A 65 -1.13 17.58 0.45
C ILE A 65 -2.09 17.61 1.64
N LYS A 66 -3.36 17.34 1.40
CA LYS A 66 -4.43 17.51 2.40
C LYS A 66 -4.90 16.18 2.95
N LYS A 67 -5.08 16.10 4.27
CA LYS A 67 -5.96 15.10 4.87
C LYS A 67 -7.38 15.65 4.86
N SER A 68 -8.34 14.92 4.28
CA SER A 68 -9.70 15.42 4.05
C SER A 68 -10.76 14.38 4.39
N ASN A 69 -11.96 14.87 4.64
CA ASN A 69 -13.24 14.16 4.52
C ASN A 69 -14.33 15.22 4.29
N HIS A 70 -15.55 14.80 4.02
CA HIS A 70 -16.72 15.65 4.12
C HIS A 70 -17.69 15.10 5.18
N GLU A 71 -18.50 15.98 5.78
CA GLU A 71 -19.60 15.55 6.65
C GLU A 71 -20.70 14.81 5.88
N LYS A 72 -20.79 15.05 4.57
CA LYS A 72 -21.76 14.42 3.66
C LYS A 72 -21.09 13.98 2.35
N PRO A 73 -21.43 12.79 1.82
CA PRO A 73 -22.32 11.79 2.42
C PRO A 73 -21.70 11.17 3.70
N VAL A 74 -22.52 10.57 4.54
CA VAL A 74 -22.11 10.08 5.89
C VAL A 74 -21.06 8.97 5.83
N ASP A 75 -20.88 8.36 4.67
CA ASP A 75 -19.93 7.29 4.38
C ASP A 75 -18.69 7.78 3.61
N ASP A 76 -18.49 9.10 3.50
CA ASP A 76 -17.25 9.65 2.92
C ASP A 76 -16.07 9.33 3.85
N PRO A 77 -15.05 8.60 3.38
CA PRO A 77 -13.94 8.20 4.23
C PRO A 77 -13.03 9.37 4.57
N PHE A 78 -12.05 9.10 5.42
CA PHE A 78 -10.94 10.02 5.65
C PHE A 78 -9.81 9.66 4.68
N TYR A 79 -9.41 10.61 3.84
CA TYR A 79 -8.52 10.33 2.71
C TYR A 79 -7.46 11.41 2.51
N ILE A 80 -6.40 11.04 1.81
CA ILE A 80 -5.39 11.96 1.29
C ILE A 80 -5.86 12.56 -0.01
N TRP A 81 -5.72 13.87 -0.17
CA TRP A 81 -6.20 14.62 -1.33
C TRP A 81 -5.15 15.57 -1.89
N SER A 82 -4.96 15.51 -3.21
CA SER A 82 -3.94 16.30 -3.92
C SER A 82 -4.43 17.56 -4.61
N GLY A 83 -5.72 17.90 -4.51
CA GLY A 83 -6.31 18.93 -5.38
C GLY A 83 -5.74 20.34 -5.22
N LEU A 84 -5.09 20.65 -4.10
CA LEU A 84 -4.41 21.93 -3.86
C LEU A 84 -2.91 21.93 -4.19
N CYS A 85 -2.33 20.78 -4.57
CA CYS A 85 -0.90 20.68 -4.90
C CYS A 85 -0.56 21.55 -6.12
N GLU A 86 0.20 22.63 -5.93
CA GLU A 86 0.60 23.51 -7.03
C GLU A 86 1.76 22.94 -7.87
N GLY A 87 2.41 21.89 -7.37
CA GLY A 87 3.39 21.08 -8.09
C GLY A 87 3.16 19.59 -7.88
N ASN A 88 3.97 18.76 -8.53
CA ASN A 88 3.93 17.32 -8.32
C ASN A 88 4.20 16.98 -6.85
N TRP A 89 3.58 15.90 -6.38
CA TRP A 89 3.49 15.57 -4.96
C TRP A 89 3.63 14.07 -4.78
N MET A 90 4.18 13.65 -3.65
CA MET A 90 4.21 12.25 -3.26
C MET A 90 4.10 12.16 -1.74
N LEU A 91 3.34 11.16 -1.27
CA LEU A 91 3.31 10.76 0.13
C LEU A 91 3.88 9.33 0.20
N SER A 92 4.80 9.08 1.13
CA SER A 92 5.28 7.73 1.44
C SER A 92 5.04 7.37 2.90
N LEU A 93 4.96 6.06 3.14
CA LEU A 93 4.88 5.45 4.45
C LEU A 93 6.11 4.56 4.62
N LYS A 94 6.76 4.71 5.78
CA LYS A 94 7.93 3.94 6.18
C LYS A 94 7.61 3.20 7.47
N HIS A 95 7.77 1.88 7.48
CA HIS A 95 7.67 1.13 8.74
C HIS A 95 8.82 1.51 9.67
N ARG A 96 8.60 1.61 10.98
CA ARG A 96 9.60 2.16 11.92
C ARG A 96 10.80 1.25 12.10
N GLN A 97 10.60 -0.06 12.06
CA GLN A 97 11.62 -1.04 12.46
C GLN A 97 12.07 -1.98 11.33
N GLN A 98 11.34 -2.00 10.22
CA GLN A 98 11.49 -3.03 9.19
C GLN A 98 11.40 -2.39 7.80
N ASN A 99 12.08 -3.00 6.86
CA ASN A 99 11.83 -2.85 5.44
C ASN A 99 10.95 -4.02 4.97
N VAL A 100 10.64 -4.08 3.68
CA VAL A 100 9.82 -5.14 3.11
C VAL A 100 10.45 -5.69 1.85
N ASP A 101 10.44 -7.01 1.74
CA ASP A 101 10.72 -7.75 0.51
C ASP A 101 9.40 -7.91 -0.26
N LEU A 102 9.34 -7.28 -1.43
CA LEU A 102 8.22 -7.32 -2.36
C LEU A 102 8.45 -8.27 -3.55
N THR A 103 9.46 -9.15 -3.47
CA THR A 103 9.67 -10.18 -4.50
C THR A 103 8.60 -11.27 -4.44
N GLY A 104 8.45 -12.02 -5.53
CA GLY A 104 7.46 -13.09 -5.65
C GLY A 104 6.03 -12.55 -5.76
N PHE A 105 5.12 -13.08 -4.94
CA PHE A 105 3.68 -12.81 -5.05
C PHE A 105 3.19 -11.70 -4.11
N ALA A 106 4.04 -10.69 -3.86
CA ALA A 106 3.68 -9.50 -3.12
C ALA A 106 2.63 -8.68 -3.87
N LYS A 107 1.86 -7.88 -3.11
CA LYS A 107 0.83 -7.02 -3.68
C LYS A 107 0.60 -5.77 -2.86
N VAL A 108 0.10 -4.75 -3.54
CA VAL A 108 -0.38 -3.52 -2.93
C VAL A 108 -1.85 -3.35 -3.29
N LYS A 109 -2.65 -2.89 -2.34
CA LYS A 109 -4.03 -2.51 -2.59
C LYS A 109 -4.31 -1.08 -2.17
N PHE A 110 -5.16 -0.42 -2.93
CA PHE A 110 -5.70 0.90 -2.63
C PHE A 110 -7.21 0.82 -2.55
N ARG A 111 -7.84 1.62 -1.67
CA ARG A 111 -9.19 2.15 -1.95
C ARG A 111 -9.06 3.62 -2.33
N SER A 112 -9.53 3.96 -3.53
CA SER A 112 -9.27 5.29 -4.11
C SER A 112 -10.41 5.78 -5.00
N LYS A 113 -10.39 7.09 -5.29
CA LYS A 113 -11.41 7.78 -6.10
C LYS A 113 -10.84 9.01 -6.81
N GLN A 114 -10.18 8.76 -7.95
CA GLN A 114 -9.58 9.83 -8.73
C GLN A 114 -10.61 10.57 -9.58
N VAL A 115 -10.33 11.84 -9.89
CA VAL A 115 -11.15 12.66 -10.78
C VAL A 115 -10.26 13.30 -11.84
N GLY A 116 -10.77 13.34 -13.07
CA GLY A 116 -10.04 13.85 -14.24
C GLY A 116 -9.08 12.81 -14.79
N LEU A 117 -7.93 13.26 -15.30
CA LEU A 117 -6.88 12.41 -15.90
C LEU A 117 -5.87 11.90 -14.86
N ARG A 118 -6.30 11.73 -13.60
CA ARG A 118 -5.43 11.36 -12.49
C ARG A 118 -5.30 9.85 -12.41
N GLU A 119 -4.06 9.40 -12.42
CA GLU A 119 -3.67 7.99 -12.38
C GLU A 119 -2.74 7.79 -11.18
N LEU A 120 -3.26 7.26 -10.07
CA LEU A 120 -2.49 7.14 -8.84
C LEU A 120 -1.60 5.89 -8.88
N ARG A 121 -0.29 6.12 -8.83
CA ARG A 121 0.77 5.11 -8.98
C ARG A 121 1.37 4.75 -7.63
N ILE A 122 1.93 3.55 -7.54
CA ILE A 122 2.77 3.14 -6.41
C ILE A 122 4.15 3.76 -6.61
N SER A 123 4.71 4.33 -5.56
CA SER A 123 6.14 4.70 -5.50
C SER A 123 6.86 3.86 -4.45
N LEU A 124 8.11 3.51 -4.72
CA LEU A 124 8.96 2.76 -3.80
C LEU A 124 10.28 3.49 -3.60
N LYS A 125 10.78 3.50 -2.36
CA LYS A 125 12.18 3.81 -2.08
C LYS A 125 12.90 2.53 -1.70
N LEU A 126 13.91 2.17 -2.46
CA LEU A 126 14.77 1.01 -2.17
C LEU A 126 15.75 1.35 -1.04
N ALA A 127 16.27 0.34 -0.36
CA ALA A 127 17.27 0.51 0.70
C ALA A 127 18.59 1.15 0.21
N ASP A 128 18.89 1.07 -1.10
CA ASP A 128 20.02 1.77 -1.73
C ASP A 128 19.74 3.25 -2.05
N GLY A 129 18.55 3.74 -1.69
CA GLY A 129 18.12 5.13 -1.86
C GLY A 129 17.48 5.45 -3.21
N LYS A 130 17.44 4.51 -4.17
CA LYS A 130 16.77 4.71 -5.46
C LYS A 130 15.26 4.76 -5.27
N TRP A 131 14.62 5.62 -6.05
CA TRP A 131 13.17 5.71 -6.12
C TRP A 131 12.64 5.11 -7.41
N LEU A 132 11.50 4.43 -7.28
CA LEU A 132 10.76 3.82 -8.37
C LEU A 132 9.31 4.31 -8.37
N VAL A 133 8.68 4.28 -9.55
CA VAL A 133 7.24 4.49 -9.73
C VAL A 133 6.69 3.44 -10.69
N SER A 134 5.48 2.95 -10.41
CA SER A 134 4.81 1.92 -11.21
C SER A 134 4.27 2.46 -12.54
N ASP A 135 4.32 1.64 -13.59
CA ASP A 135 3.60 1.86 -14.84
C ASP A 135 2.08 1.64 -14.69
N GLN A 136 1.68 0.71 -13.82
CA GLN A 136 0.28 0.50 -13.42
C GLN A 136 -0.20 1.58 -12.47
N SER A 137 -1.52 1.82 -12.45
CA SER A 137 -2.13 2.90 -11.67
C SER A 137 -3.61 2.66 -11.37
N ALA A 138 -4.11 3.37 -10.35
CA ALA A 138 -5.51 3.46 -10.00
C ALA A 138 -6.11 4.75 -10.59
N GLY A 139 -6.93 4.60 -11.63
CA GLY A 139 -7.53 5.70 -12.37
C GLY A 139 -8.85 6.23 -11.81
N ALA A 140 -9.48 7.10 -12.60
CA ALA A 140 -10.71 7.78 -12.22
C ALA A 140 -11.91 6.84 -12.03
N SER A 141 -12.78 7.20 -11.08
CA SER A 141 -14.00 6.45 -10.78
C SER A 141 -15.09 7.35 -10.20
N LYS A 142 -16.36 6.96 -10.40
CA LYS A 142 -17.51 7.67 -9.83
C LYS A 142 -17.67 7.42 -8.33
N ASP A 143 -17.16 6.29 -7.86
CA ASP A 143 -17.26 5.87 -6.47
C ASP A 143 -15.95 5.23 -5.98
N TRP A 144 -15.79 5.15 -4.67
CA TRP A 144 -14.65 4.51 -4.02
C TRP A 144 -14.57 3.03 -4.40
N ARG A 145 -13.44 2.62 -4.96
CA ARG A 145 -13.21 1.23 -5.35
C ARG A 145 -11.84 0.74 -4.91
N ILE A 146 -11.73 -0.57 -4.81
CA ILE A 146 -10.49 -1.24 -4.45
C ILE A 146 -9.72 -1.58 -5.74
N TRP A 147 -8.43 -1.28 -5.73
CA TRP A 147 -7.46 -1.69 -6.74
C TRP A 147 -6.48 -2.64 -6.07
N GLU A 148 -6.17 -3.76 -6.72
CA GLU A 148 -5.11 -4.68 -6.31
C GLU A 148 -4.06 -4.70 -7.43
N PHE A 149 -2.80 -4.52 -7.05
CA PHE A 149 -1.65 -4.55 -7.95
C PHE A 149 -0.74 -5.70 -7.53
N ASN A 150 -0.53 -6.66 -8.42
CA ASN A 150 0.52 -7.66 -8.22
C ASN A 150 1.86 -7.00 -8.53
N ILE A 151 2.81 -7.03 -7.59
CA ILE A 151 4.10 -6.34 -7.77
C ILE A 151 4.90 -6.91 -8.96
N GLN A 152 4.82 -8.22 -9.19
CA GLN A 152 5.47 -8.90 -10.31
C GLN A 152 4.96 -8.46 -11.70
N ASP A 153 3.76 -7.87 -11.79
CA ASP A 153 3.16 -7.44 -13.07
C ASP A 153 3.54 -5.98 -13.42
N ILE A 154 4.30 -5.29 -12.55
CA ILE A 154 4.64 -3.88 -12.69
C ILE A 154 5.96 -3.75 -13.45
N ASN A 155 5.97 -2.91 -14.50
CA ASN A 155 7.21 -2.37 -15.03
C ASN A 155 7.56 -1.09 -14.27
N TRP A 156 8.76 -1.05 -13.72
CA TRP A 156 9.19 0.05 -12.88
C TRP A 156 9.91 1.12 -13.70
N HIS A 157 9.71 2.37 -13.30
CA HIS A 157 10.47 3.51 -13.79
C HIS A 157 11.23 4.16 -12.64
N HIS A 158 12.43 4.66 -12.89
CA HIS A 158 13.11 5.54 -11.96
C HIS A 158 12.29 6.82 -11.74
N LEU A 159 12.20 7.24 -10.48
CA LEU A 159 11.51 8.44 -10.06
C LEU A 159 12.52 9.43 -9.48
N ASP A 160 12.49 10.69 -9.92
CA ASP A 160 13.15 11.77 -9.19
C ASP A 160 12.28 12.17 -7.98
N PRO A 161 12.73 11.97 -6.73
CA PRO A 161 11.95 12.33 -5.55
C PRO A 161 11.86 13.85 -5.30
N THR A 162 12.68 14.65 -5.98
CA THR A 162 12.67 16.12 -5.82
C THR A 162 11.59 16.74 -6.69
N GLY A 163 11.57 16.42 -7.98
CA GLY A 163 10.55 16.89 -8.92
C GLY A 163 9.29 16.03 -8.95
N ILE A 164 9.34 14.80 -8.43
CA ILE A 164 8.29 13.77 -8.58
C ILE A 164 7.97 13.57 -10.07
N VAL A 165 9.00 13.20 -10.83
CA VAL A 165 8.93 13.00 -12.28
C VAL A 165 9.52 11.62 -12.62
N ALA A 166 8.80 10.85 -13.43
CA ALA A 166 9.33 9.60 -13.98
C ALA A 166 10.43 9.91 -14.99
N ILE A 167 11.58 9.24 -14.85
CA ILE A 167 12.77 9.49 -15.68
C ILE A 167 12.81 8.50 -16.86
N GLY A 168 12.79 7.21 -16.57
CA GLY A 168 12.99 6.14 -17.54
C GLY A 168 12.84 4.78 -16.89
N ALA A 169 12.85 3.71 -17.69
CA ALA A 169 12.71 2.35 -17.17
C ALA A 169 13.80 2.03 -16.14
N ALA A 170 13.42 1.38 -15.05
CA ALA A 170 14.32 0.73 -14.11
C ALA A 170 14.36 -0.75 -14.46
N THR A 171 15.44 -1.21 -15.08
CA THR A 171 15.60 -2.61 -15.47
C THR A 171 15.90 -3.47 -14.25
N ASP A 172 15.09 -4.51 -14.02
CA ASP A 172 15.25 -5.52 -12.97
C ASP A 172 15.63 -4.93 -11.58
N PRO A 173 14.85 -3.97 -11.04
CA PRO A 173 15.16 -3.39 -9.75
C PRO A 173 15.09 -4.46 -8.65
N ASP A 174 16.01 -4.41 -7.70
CA ASP A 174 15.97 -5.27 -6.53
C ASP A 174 14.89 -4.81 -5.55
N LEU A 175 13.77 -5.56 -5.53
CA LEU A 175 12.63 -5.31 -4.63
C LEU A 175 12.72 -6.11 -3.33
N SER A 176 13.84 -6.79 -3.06
CA SER A 176 14.02 -7.60 -1.84
C SER A 176 14.19 -6.75 -0.58
N ASN A 177 14.42 -5.44 -0.73
CA ASN A 177 14.63 -4.54 0.40
C ASN A 177 14.10 -3.13 0.11
N VAL A 178 12.80 -2.94 0.30
CA VAL A 178 12.09 -1.67 0.12
C VAL A 178 11.92 -0.96 1.47
N GLU A 179 12.40 0.27 1.55
CA GLU A 179 12.39 1.09 2.76
C GLU A 179 11.07 1.85 2.94
N GLU A 180 10.54 2.43 1.86
CA GLU A 180 9.32 3.24 1.88
C GLU A 180 8.40 2.86 0.74
N ILE A 181 7.10 2.87 1.01
CA ILE A 181 6.04 2.60 0.04
C ILE A 181 5.10 3.81 0.03
N GLY A 182 4.90 4.40 -1.14
CA GLY A 182 4.14 5.61 -1.30
C GLY A 182 3.26 5.60 -2.52
N PHE A 183 2.74 6.78 -2.83
CA PHE A 183 1.89 7.02 -3.98
C PHE A 183 1.99 8.45 -4.49
N THR A 184 1.78 8.60 -5.79
CA THR A 184 1.77 9.86 -6.51
C THR A 184 0.98 9.70 -7.81
N ASP A 185 0.39 10.78 -8.32
CA ASP A 185 -0.19 10.81 -9.67
C ASP A 185 0.72 11.50 -10.71
N LEU A 186 1.94 11.90 -10.30
CA LEU A 186 2.93 12.60 -11.12
C LEU A 186 2.45 13.93 -11.72
N MET A 187 1.41 14.54 -11.12
CA MET A 187 0.81 15.77 -11.61
C MET A 187 0.53 16.76 -10.48
N PRO A 188 0.49 18.08 -10.75
CA PRO A 188 -0.10 19.03 -9.83
C PRO A 188 -1.61 18.79 -9.67
N GLY A 189 -2.18 19.24 -8.57
CA GLY A 189 -3.61 19.33 -8.34
C GLY A 189 -4.30 20.33 -9.28
N GLY A 190 -5.57 20.06 -9.57
CA GLY A 190 -6.48 20.96 -10.29
C GLY A 190 -7.83 21.04 -9.58
N GLN A 191 -7.79 21.22 -8.27
CA GLN A 191 -8.95 21.27 -7.38
C GLN A 191 -9.82 20.00 -7.48
N SER A 192 -11.09 20.08 -7.09
CA SER A 192 -12.00 18.92 -7.09
C SER A 192 -12.23 18.28 -8.46
N LYS A 193 -11.93 19.00 -9.57
CA LYS A 193 -12.11 18.53 -10.95
C LYS A 193 -10.89 17.77 -11.51
N ALA A 194 -9.73 17.85 -10.84
CA ALA A 194 -8.54 17.10 -11.24
C ALA A 194 -7.67 16.81 -10.00
N CYS A 195 -8.00 15.75 -9.28
CA CYS A 195 -7.34 15.41 -8.02
C CYS A 195 -7.32 13.90 -7.78
N SER A 196 -6.35 13.49 -6.98
CA SER A 196 -6.29 12.16 -6.44
C SER A 196 -6.83 12.10 -5.02
N ARG A 197 -7.43 10.96 -4.68
CA ARG A 197 -7.95 10.58 -3.37
C ARG A 197 -7.52 9.17 -3.03
N LEU A 198 -6.93 8.98 -1.86
CA LEU A 198 -6.61 7.66 -1.31
C LEU A 198 -7.19 7.53 0.10
N ASP A 199 -8.13 6.60 0.25
CA ASP A 199 -8.77 6.25 1.54
C ASP A 199 -7.85 5.36 2.36
N TRP A 200 -7.41 4.22 1.83
CA TRP A 200 -6.45 3.37 2.53
C TRP A 200 -5.48 2.69 1.57
N ILE A 201 -4.34 2.28 2.14
CA ILE A 201 -3.31 1.49 1.48
C ILE A 201 -3.00 0.24 2.31
N GLU A 202 -2.82 -0.88 1.63
CA GLU A 202 -2.49 -2.18 2.22
C GLU A 202 -1.35 -2.80 1.43
N VAL A 203 -0.32 -3.29 2.12
CA VAL A 203 0.88 -3.90 1.53
C VAL A 203 1.06 -5.31 2.05
N HIS A 204 1.17 -6.28 1.15
CA HIS A 204 1.48 -7.68 1.43
C HIS A 204 2.90 -7.95 0.95
N GLY A 205 3.79 -8.32 1.88
CA GLY A 205 5.21 -8.51 1.61
C GLY A 205 5.91 -9.14 2.82
N ARG A 206 7.11 -9.66 2.62
CA ARG A 206 7.85 -10.31 3.71
C ARG A 206 8.63 -9.25 4.49
N PRO A 207 8.53 -9.18 5.82
CA PRO A 207 9.30 -8.20 6.60
C PRO A 207 10.79 -8.50 6.50
N VAL A 208 11.61 -7.45 6.37
CA VAL A 208 13.07 -7.48 6.38
C VAL A 208 13.56 -6.62 7.53
N ILE A 209 14.41 -7.19 8.39
CA ILE A 209 15.01 -6.45 9.50
C ILE A 209 16.04 -5.46 8.94
N ARG A 210 16.03 -4.23 9.46
CA ARG A 210 16.98 -3.17 9.11
C ARG A 210 18.35 -3.37 9.75
#